data_AF-A0A1H9R700-F1
#
_entry.id   AF-A0A1H9R700-F1
#
_cell.length_a   1.000
_cell.length_b   1.000
_cell.length_c   1.000
_cell.angle_alpha   90.00
_cell.angle_beta   90.00
_cell.angle_gamma   90.00
#
_symmetry.space_group_name_H-M   'P 1'
#
loop_
_entity.id
_entity.type
_entity.pdbx_description
1 polymer ?
#
loop_
_entity_poly.entity_id
_entity_poly.type
_entity_poly.pdbx_seq_one_letter_code
_entity_poly.pdbx_strand_id
1 'polypeptide(L)' 'MPTGFNHFGFQVDDVAPYLETLEPRPALRGGDRPFAEYRAIDPEGNWFDLSAHGFLPPGVS' A
#
# COMPACT_ATOMS: atom_id res chain seq x y z
N MET A 1 -15.22 10.69 -3.84
CA MET A 1 -13.78 11.00 -3.97
C MET A 1 -13.26 11.20 -2.56
N PRO A 2 -12.16 10.54 -2.16
CA PRO A 2 -11.58 10.79 -0.86
C PRO A 2 -11.02 12.20 -0.74
N THR A 3 -11.18 12.81 0.43
CA THR A 3 -10.79 14.19 0.76
C THR A 3 -9.34 14.33 1.24
N GLY A 4 -8.61 13.24 1.37
CA GLY A 4 -7.23 13.26 1.83
C GLY A 4 -6.31 14.01 0.86
N PHE A 5 -5.31 14.68 1.43
CA PHE A 5 -4.34 15.47 0.68
C PHE A 5 -3.13 14.63 0.26
N ASN A 6 -2.80 13.58 1.03
CA ASN A 6 -1.56 12.85 0.88
C ASN A 6 -1.76 11.49 0.21
N HIS A 7 -0.68 11.03 -0.44
CA HIS A 7 -0.49 9.65 -0.84
C HIS A 7 0.94 9.24 -0.53
N PHE A 8 1.09 8.23 0.33
CA PHE A 8 2.38 7.71 0.78
C PHE A 8 2.39 6.17 0.76
N GLY A 9 3.52 5.56 1.13
CA GLY A 9 3.65 4.11 1.15
C GLY A 9 4.52 3.63 2.29
N PHE A 10 4.22 2.43 2.79
CA PHE A 10 5.06 1.72 3.74
C PHE A 10 5.65 0.49 3.08
N GLN A 11 6.97 0.38 3.16
CA GLN A 11 7.65 -0.88 2.92
C GLN A 11 7.63 -1.67 4.23
N VAL A 12 7.18 -2.92 4.14
CA VAL A 12 7.04 -3.84 5.28
C VAL A 12 7.73 -5.15 4.94
N ASP A 13 8.07 -5.97 5.93
CA ASP A 13 8.66 -7.28 5.65
C ASP A 13 7.62 -8.28 5.12
N ASP A 14 6.38 -8.19 5.60
CA ASP A 14 5.24 -8.99 5.16
C ASP A 14 3.95 -8.17 5.22
N VAL A 15 3.13 -8.29 4.19
CA VAL A 15 1.83 -7.61 4.06
C VAL A 15 0.68 -8.38 4.72
N ALA A 16 0.81 -9.69 4.90
CA ALA A 16 -0.28 -10.56 5.37
C ALA A 16 -0.92 -10.11 6.70
N PRO A 17 -0.16 -9.72 7.74
CA PRO A 17 -0.76 -9.26 9.00
C PRO A 17 -1.70 -8.06 8.81
N TYR A 18 -1.32 -7.13 7.92
CA TYR A 18 -2.10 -5.92 7.67
C TYR A 18 -3.39 -6.17 6.89
N LEU A 19 -3.44 -7.23 6.07
CA LEU A 19 -4.65 -7.64 5.36
C LEU A 19 -5.71 -8.23 6.29
N GLU A 20 -5.27 -8.74 7.45
CA GLU A 20 -6.13 -9.30 8.48
C GLU A 20 -6.60 -8.25 9.49
N THR A 21 -5.78 -7.24 9.79
CA THR A 21 -6.04 -6.31 10.89
C THR A 21 -6.56 -4.94 10.48
N LEU A 22 -6.30 -4.48 9.25
CA LEU A 22 -6.70 -3.12 8.83
C LEU A 22 -8.13 -3.09 8.28
N GLU A 23 -8.85 -2.03 8.65
CA GLU A 23 -10.21 -1.75 8.18
C GLU A 23 -10.29 -0.29 7.64
N PRO A 24 -10.76 -0.10 6.38
CA PRO A 24 -11.17 -1.13 5.44
C PRO A 24 -9.97 -1.97 4.96
N ARG A 25 -10.22 -3.27 4.71
CA ARG A 25 -9.19 -4.21 4.24
C ARG A 25 -8.45 -3.64 3.01
N PRO A 26 -7.10 -3.63 3.00
CA PRO A 26 -6.33 -3.23 1.84
C PRO A 26 -6.65 -4.09 0.61
N ALA A 27 -6.88 -3.43 -0.52
CA ALA A 27 -7.17 -4.08 -1.79
C ALA A 27 -5.90 -4.25 -2.62
N LEU A 28 -5.79 -5.38 -3.32
CA LEU A 28 -4.76 -5.58 -4.33
C LEU A 28 -4.90 -4.51 -5.41
N ARG A 29 -3.83 -3.80 -5.77
CA ARG A 29 -3.89 -2.77 -6.82
C ARG A 29 -4.12 -3.33 -8.23
N GLY A 30 -3.88 -4.63 -8.41
CA GLY A 30 -4.04 -5.34 -9.68
C GLY A 30 -2.90 -5.07 -10.68
N GLY A 31 -2.72 -6.01 -11.62
CA GLY A 31 -1.66 -5.99 -12.63
C GLY A 31 -0.36 -6.66 -12.19
N ASP A 32 0.61 -6.73 -13.09
CA ASP A 32 1.91 -7.38 -12.89
C ASP A 32 2.91 -6.43 -12.20
N ARG A 33 2.44 -5.74 -11.15
CA ARG A 33 3.25 -4.76 -10.42
C ARG A 33 3.95 -5.47 -9.28
N PRO A 34 5.27 -5.70 -9.37
CA PRO A 34 6.02 -6.29 -8.26
C PRO A 34 6.22 -5.30 -7.11
N PHE A 35 5.74 -4.06 -7.18
CA PHE A 35 5.90 -3.00 -6.18
C PHE A 35 4.54 -2.38 -5.84
N ALA A 36 4.37 -1.83 -4.64
CA ALA A 36 3.12 -1.18 -4.19
C ALA A 36 1.88 -2.08 -4.36
N GLU A 37 1.94 -3.29 -3.80
CA GLU A 37 1.02 -4.40 -4.09
C GLU A 37 -0.41 -4.16 -3.58
N TYR A 38 -0.52 -3.58 -2.37
CA TYR A 38 -1.79 -3.38 -1.68
C TYR A 38 -2.03 -1.91 -1.41
N ARG A 39 -3.31 -1.53 -1.44
CA ARG A 39 -3.74 -0.15 -1.26
C ARG A 39 -4.89 -0.08 -0.28
N ALA A 40 -4.81 0.89 0.62
CA ALA A 40 -5.87 1.23 1.53
C ALA A 40 -6.03 2.75 1.64
N ILE A 41 -7.09 3.14 2.32
CA ILE A 41 -7.42 4.52 2.65
C ILE A 41 -7.61 4.61 4.15
N ASP A 42 -6.98 5.60 4.78
CA ASP A 42 -7.19 5.88 6.19
C ASP A 42 -8.52 6.66 6.42
N PRO A 43 -8.98 6.81 7.68
CA PRO A 43 -10.22 7.54 7.98
C PRO A 43 -10.22 9.01 7.56
N GLU A 44 -9.05 9.63 7.38
CA GLU A 44 -8.87 11.02 6.96
C GLU A 44 -8.93 11.15 5.42
N GLY A 45 -8.93 10.02 4.73
CA GLY A 45 -9.02 9.91 3.29
C GLY A 45 -7.67 9.89 2.58
N ASN A 46 -6.55 9.76 3.31
CA ASN A 46 -5.25 9.63 2.65
C ASN A 46 -5.10 8.23 2.07
N TRP A 47 -4.59 8.17 0.84
CA TRP A 47 -4.21 6.90 0.24
C TRP A 47 -2.88 6.45 0.79
N PHE A 48 -2.77 5.17 1.10
CA PHE A 48 -1.47 4.57 1.34
C PHE A 48 -1.33 3.21 0.66
N ASP A 49 -0.10 2.89 0.29
CA ASP A 49 0.25 1.59 -0.28
C ASP A 49 1.12 0.78 0.71
N LEU A 50 0.93 -0.54 0.74
CA LEU A 50 1.77 -1.49 1.46
C LEU A 50 2.52 -2.35 0.43
N SER A 51 3.82 -2.56 0.63
CA SER A 51 4.59 -3.48 -0.21
C SER A 51 5.70 -4.18 0.55
N ALA A 52 5.84 -5.49 0.28
CA ALA A 52 6.99 -6.27 0.73
C ALA A 52 8.24 -6.01 -0.14
N HIS A 53 8.00 -5.55 -1.37
CA HIS A 53 9.03 -5.38 -2.41
C HIS A 53 9.46 -3.92 -2.60
N GLY A 54 8.94 -3.02 -1.77
CA GLY A 54 9.22 -1.59 -1.83
C GLY A 54 8.53 -0.87 -2.98
N PHE A 55 9.12 0.25 -3.41
CA PHE A 55 8.54 1.19 -4.38
C PHE A 55 9.45 1.51 -5.56
N LEU A 56 10.68 0.99 -5.54
CA LEU A 56 11.68 1.20 -6.57
C LEU A 56 12.01 -0.11 -7.27
N PRO A 57 12.40 -0.08 -8.56
CA PRO A 57 12.95 -1.24 -9.23
C PRO A 57 14.21 -1.77 -8.54
N PRO A 58 14.48 -3.09 -8.60
CA PRO A 58 15.73 -3.67 -8.12
C PRO A 58 16.94 -2.94 -8.70
N GLY A 59 17.89 -2.57 -7.84
CA GLY A 59 19.14 -1.93 -8.24
C GLY A 59 19.11 -0.40 -8.33
N VAL A 60 17.99 0.24 -7.94
CA VAL A 60 17.92 1.69 -7.73
C VAL A 60 17.97 1.94 -6.22
N SER A 61 19.14 2.34 -5.69
CA SER A 61 19.34 2.78 -4.29
C SER A 61 19.50 4.28 -4.21
#